data_AF-A0A5C8IH46-F1
#
_entry.id   AF-A0A5C8IH46-F1
#
_cell.length_a   1.000
_cell.length_b   1.000
_cell.length_c   1.000
_cell.angle_alpha   90.00
_cell.angle_beta   90.00
_cell.angle_gamma   90.00
#
_symmetry.space_group_name_H-M   'P 1'
#
loop_
_entity.id
_entity.type
_entity.pdbx_description
1 polymer ?
#
loop_
_entity_poly.entity_id
_entity_poly.type
_entity_poly.pdbx_seq_one_letter_code
_entity_poly.pdbx_strand_id
1 'polypeptide(L)'
;MEIENHLGDYTNALKTKMWITRGVRFEAYNHYLGKHALSNFAISFFSAYVIIINFLSIYKVVSSDFNLLIQFSTMTLSVLILAFSQLESANDYKLKAERFHDCSKEISKLLNELNFLLSKKNISSYSLEQNIKSISDQYDIVIQRFSENHSAIHYKAFNASYPYDFPNEFLIGYSSDTSDVKSLKVRYWKIFKIDVQAFLQPRWLYFLLILVPPILFILAIILHP
;
A
#
# COMPACT_ATOMS: atom_id res chain seq x y z
N MET A 1 -39.02 -0.02 20.40
CA MET A 1 -38.09 0.90 21.08
C MET A 1 -36.74 0.24 21.39
N GLU A 2 -36.63 -0.76 22.28
CA GLU A 2 -35.33 -1.39 22.60
C GLU A 2 -34.73 -2.18 21.41
N ILE A 3 -35.55 -2.96 20.71
CA ILE A 3 -35.13 -3.72 19.49
C ILE A 3 -34.71 -2.79 18.34
N GLU A 4 -35.37 -1.64 18.17
CA GLU A 4 -35.02 -0.66 17.14
C GLU A 4 -33.68 0.03 17.42
N ASN A 5 -33.36 0.25 18.71
CA ASN A 5 -32.05 0.76 19.12
C ASN A 5 -30.94 -0.25 18.82
N HIS A 6 -31.15 -1.54 19.11
CA HIS A 6 -30.17 -2.59 18.80
C HIS A 6 -29.90 -2.75 17.30
N LEU A 7 -30.95 -2.67 16.46
CA LEU A 7 -30.78 -2.72 15.00
C LEU A 7 -30.01 -1.50 14.49
N GLY A 8 -30.27 -0.32 15.05
CA GLY A 8 -29.52 0.90 14.76
C GLY A 8 -28.03 0.77 15.09
N ASP A 9 -27.71 0.26 16.28
CA ASP A 9 -26.33 0.04 16.72
C ASP A 9 -25.61 -0.97 15.83
N TYR A 10 -26.24 -2.10 15.51
CA TYR A 10 -25.69 -3.10 14.59
C TYR A 10 -25.40 -2.51 13.21
N THR A 11 -26.36 -1.74 12.67
CA THR A 11 -26.24 -1.09 11.36
C THR A 11 -25.06 -0.12 11.31
N ASN A 12 -24.91 0.70 12.36
CA ASN A 12 -23.80 1.64 12.47
C ASN A 12 -22.46 0.91 12.60
N ALA A 13 -22.39 -0.16 13.40
CA ALA A 13 -21.20 -0.99 13.51
C ALA A 13 -20.82 -1.62 12.16
N LEU A 14 -21.79 -2.17 11.43
CA LEU A 14 -21.58 -2.75 10.10
C LEU A 14 -21.09 -1.71 9.10
N LYS A 15 -21.75 -0.54 9.04
CA LYS A 15 -21.37 0.58 8.17
C LYS A 15 -19.92 1.02 8.44
N THR A 16 -19.55 1.19 9.70
CA THR A 16 -18.19 1.55 10.12
C THR A 16 -17.19 0.48 9.72
N LYS A 17 -17.47 -0.79 10.03
CA LYS A 17 -16.62 -1.94 9.66
C LYS A 17 -16.36 -1.98 8.15
N MET A 18 -17.41 -1.84 7.34
CA MET A 18 -17.32 -1.81 5.88
C MET A 18 -16.51 -0.61 5.37
N TRP A 19 -16.77 0.59 5.90
CA TRP A 19 -16.06 1.81 5.52
C TRP A 19 -14.55 1.71 5.79
N ILE A 20 -14.17 1.24 6.98
CA ILE A 20 -12.78 1.00 7.35
C ILE A 20 -12.17 -0.06 6.44
N THR A 21 -12.80 -1.24 6.32
CA THR A 21 -12.25 -2.35 5.54
C THR A 21 -12.00 -1.95 4.09
N ARG A 22 -12.97 -1.26 3.48
CA ARG A 22 -12.85 -0.71 2.13
C ARG A 22 -11.66 0.25 2.02
N GLY A 23 -11.56 1.21 2.93
CA GLY A 23 -10.51 2.23 2.87
C GLY A 23 -9.11 1.63 3.05
N VAL A 24 -8.95 0.73 4.01
CA VAL A 24 -7.67 0.05 4.28
C VAL A 24 -7.23 -0.82 3.10
N ARG A 25 -8.16 -1.46 2.40
CA ARG A 25 -7.84 -2.23 1.19
C ARG A 25 -7.48 -1.33 0.01
N PHE A 26 -8.04 -0.13 -0.13
CA PHE A 26 -7.55 0.85 -1.11
C PHE A 26 -6.13 1.33 -0.79
N GLU A 27 -5.79 1.54 0.49
CA GLU A 27 -4.41 1.85 0.89
C GLU A 27 -3.45 0.71 0.54
N ALA A 28 -3.87 -0.54 0.77
CA ALA A 28 -3.09 -1.71 0.37
C ALA A 28 -2.88 -1.75 -1.17
N TYR A 29 -3.90 -1.45 -1.96
CA TYR A 29 -3.79 -1.36 -3.42
C TYR A 29 -2.72 -0.35 -3.85
N ASN A 30 -2.80 0.90 -3.36
CA ASN A 30 -1.84 1.95 -3.70
C ASN A 30 -0.41 1.55 -3.31
N HIS A 31 -0.27 0.91 -2.14
CA HIS A 31 1.01 0.43 -1.64
C HIS A 31 1.66 -0.62 -2.54
N TYR A 32 0.91 -1.67 -2.88
CA TYR A 32 1.40 -2.77 -3.72
C TYR A 32 1.63 -2.34 -5.17
N LEU A 33 0.82 -1.43 -5.70
CA LEU A 33 1.05 -0.85 -7.02
C LEU A 33 2.36 -0.06 -7.07
N GLY A 34 2.63 0.75 -6.04
CA GLY A 34 3.90 1.48 -5.92
C GLY A 34 5.11 0.54 -5.77
N LYS A 35 4.95 -0.59 -5.05
CA LYS A 35 6.01 -1.63 -4.99
C LYS A 35 6.30 -2.22 -6.36
N HIS A 36 5.25 -2.59 -7.10
CA HIS A 36 5.41 -3.15 -8.45
C HIS A 36 6.14 -2.17 -9.37
N ALA A 37 5.75 -0.89 -9.36
CA ALA A 37 6.40 0.14 -10.17
C ALA A 37 7.90 0.30 -9.82
N LEU A 38 8.25 0.35 -8.53
CA LEU A 38 9.64 0.51 -8.10
C LEU A 38 10.50 -0.71 -8.39
N SER A 39 9.94 -1.91 -8.23
CA SER A 39 10.61 -3.15 -8.59
C SER A 39 10.98 -3.17 -10.08
N ASN A 40 10.01 -2.89 -10.95
CA ASN A 40 10.22 -2.79 -12.40
C ASN A 40 11.24 -1.71 -12.75
N PHE A 41 11.18 -0.57 -12.07
CA PHE A 41 12.13 0.53 -12.26
C PHE A 41 13.54 0.11 -11.86
N ALA A 42 13.73 -0.52 -10.70
CA ALA A 42 15.03 -1.01 -10.25
C ALA A 42 15.64 -2.00 -11.25
N ILE A 43 14.86 -2.99 -11.71
CA ILE A 43 15.32 -3.98 -12.70
C ILE A 43 15.73 -3.29 -14.01
N SER A 44 14.94 -2.32 -14.47
CA SER A 44 15.25 -1.53 -15.69
C SER A 44 16.56 -0.76 -15.53
N PHE A 45 16.77 -0.09 -14.39
CA PHE A 45 17.99 0.66 -14.12
C PHE A 45 19.22 -0.24 -14.04
N PHE A 46 19.12 -1.38 -13.35
CA PHE A 46 20.21 -2.35 -13.31
C PHE A 46 20.59 -2.87 -14.69
N SER A 47 19.59 -3.18 -15.51
CA SER A 47 19.82 -3.63 -16.88
C SER A 47 20.53 -2.55 -17.70
N ALA A 48 20.11 -1.29 -17.57
CA ALA A 48 20.78 -0.17 -18.21
C ALA A 48 22.24 0.00 -17.72
N TYR A 49 22.51 -0.14 -16.42
CA TYR A 49 23.87 -0.05 -15.88
C TYR A 49 24.80 -1.12 -16.45
N VAL A 50 24.34 -2.37 -16.51
CA VAL A 50 25.13 -3.45 -17.11
C VAL A 50 25.44 -3.15 -18.57
N ILE A 51 24.47 -2.63 -19.33
CA ILE A 51 24.68 -2.25 -20.74
C ILE A 51 25.71 -1.13 -20.87
N ILE A 52 25.61 -0.07 -20.05
CA ILE A 52 26.55 1.07 -20.07
C ILE A 52 27.97 0.60 -19.72
N ILE A 53 28.14 -0.22 -18.68
CA ILE A 53 29.44 -0.74 -18.28
C ILE A 53 30.05 -1.60 -19.40
N ASN A 54 29.24 -2.43 -20.07
CA ASN A 54 29.71 -3.21 -21.22
C ASN A 54 30.18 -2.31 -22.37
N PHE A 55 29.48 -1.22 -22.67
CA PHE A 55 29.95 -0.26 -23.69
C PHE A 55 31.30 0.36 -23.32
N LEU A 56 31.54 0.72 -22.06
CA LEU A 56 32.84 1.27 -21.64
C LEU A 56 34.00 0.30 -21.88
N SER A 57 33.78 -1.00 -21.65
CA SER A 57 34.77 -2.03 -21.95
C SER A 57 34.99 -2.20 -23.46
N ILE A 58 33.92 -2.21 -24.26
CA ILE A 58 34.00 -2.36 -25.73
C ILE A 58 34.78 -1.21 -26.37
N TYR A 59 34.51 0.03 -25.95
CA TYR A 59 35.19 1.21 -26.49
C TYR A 59 36.56 1.48 -25.86
N LYS A 60 37.06 0.57 -25.01
CA LYS A 60 38.37 0.66 -24.34
C LYS A 60 38.58 2.00 -23.62
N VAL A 61 37.50 2.54 -23.03
CA VAL A 61 37.55 3.76 -22.22
C VAL A 61 38.34 3.51 -20.93
N VAL A 62 38.36 2.27 -20.46
CA VAL A 62 39.09 1.81 -19.28
C VAL A 62 40.32 1.00 -19.74
N SER A 63 41.40 1.04 -18.97
CA SER A 63 42.66 0.34 -19.30
C SER A 63 42.46 -1.17 -19.49
N SER A 64 43.33 -1.77 -20.29
CA SER A 64 43.27 -3.19 -20.68
C SER A 64 43.26 -4.15 -19.49
N ASP A 65 43.91 -3.77 -18.40
CA ASP A 65 44.13 -4.62 -17.23
C ASP A 65 42.84 -4.83 -16.42
N PHE A 66 41.88 -3.91 -16.51
CA PHE A 66 40.57 -4.04 -15.86
C PHE A 66 39.51 -4.73 -16.73
N ASN A 67 39.75 -4.95 -18.02
CA ASN A 67 38.73 -5.50 -18.91
C ASN A 67 38.23 -6.89 -18.50
N LEU A 68 39.12 -7.79 -18.06
CA LEU A 68 38.74 -9.12 -17.60
C LEU A 68 37.85 -9.05 -16.34
N LEU A 69 38.20 -8.19 -15.38
CA LEU A 69 37.44 -7.97 -14.16
C LEU A 69 36.07 -7.38 -14.46
N ILE A 70 35.99 -6.40 -15.38
CA ILE A 70 34.74 -5.78 -15.81
C ILE A 70 33.84 -6.83 -16.45
N GLN A 71 34.35 -7.63 -17.39
CA GLN A 71 33.56 -8.68 -18.07
C GLN A 71 33.03 -9.75 -17.10
N PHE A 72 33.88 -10.22 -16.17
CA PHE A 72 33.45 -11.17 -15.15
C PHE A 72 32.37 -10.57 -14.24
N SER A 73 32.55 -9.30 -13.83
CA SER A 73 31.61 -8.59 -12.97
C SER A 73 30.27 -8.34 -13.67
N THR A 74 30.26 -7.91 -14.94
CA THR A 74 29.02 -7.67 -15.69
C THR A 74 28.26 -8.97 -15.96
N MET A 75 28.96 -10.06 -16.25
CA MET A 75 28.34 -11.37 -16.44
C MET A 75 27.70 -11.88 -15.14
N THR A 76 28.41 -11.78 -14.01
CA THR A 76 27.88 -12.14 -12.69
C THR A 76 26.67 -11.29 -12.33
N LEU A 77 26.77 -9.97 -12.52
CA LEU A 77 25.68 -9.04 -12.23
C LEU A 77 24.45 -9.31 -13.10
N SER A 78 24.63 -9.70 -14.37
CA SER A 78 23.53 -10.06 -15.27
C SER A 78 22.75 -11.28 -14.76
N VAL A 79 23.45 -12.31 -14.26
CA VAL A 79 22.82 -13.50 -13.65
C VAL A 79 22.07 -13.12 -12.38
N LEU A 80 22.65 -12.25 -11.54
CA LEU A 80 21.99 -11.76 -10.33
C LEU A 80 20.74 -10.94 -10.63
N ILE A 81 20.77 -10.06 -11.64
CA ILE A 81 19.60 -9.28 -12.08
C ILE A 81 18.50 -10.22 -12.56
N LEU A 82 18.84 -11.27 -13.31
CA LEU A 82 17.86 -12.25 -13.77
C LEU A 82 17.21 -12.98 -12.58
N ALA A 83 18.00 -13.48 -11.63
CA ALA A 83 17.49 -14.15 -10.44
C ALA A 83 16.62 -13.19 -9.59
N PHE A 84 17.05 -11.95 -9.40
CA PHE A 84 16.29 -10.93 -8.68
C PHE A 84 14.96 -10.61 -9.39
N SER A 85 14.98 -10.46 -10.72
CA SER A 85 13.78 -10.23 -11.53
C SER A 85 12.75 -11.35 -11.37
N GLN A 86 13.21 -12.61 -11.34
CA GLN A 86 12.34 -13.76 -11.13
C GLN A 86 11.73 -13.76 -9.71
N LEU A 87 12.53 -13.49 -8.68
CA LEU A 87 12.04 -13.39 -7.29
C LEU A 87 11.02 -12.26 -7.13
N GLU A 88 11.27 -11.12 -7.76
CA GLU A 88 10.35 -9.97 -7.74
C GLU A 88 9.06 -10.26 -8.50
N SER A 89 9.14 -10.93 -9.65
CA SER A 89 7.96 -11.38 -10.38
C SER A 89 7.12 -12.37 -9.55
N ALA A 90 7.77 -13.30 -8.83
CA ALA A 90 7.08 -14.29 -8.00
C ALA A 90 6.31 -13.67 -6.80
N ASN A 91 6.61 -12.42 -6.43
CA ASN A 91 5.86 -11.72 -5.38
C ASN A 91 4.48 -11.23 -5.83
N ASP A 92 4.22 -11.21 -7.15
CA ASP A 92 2.91 -10.89 -7.75
C ASP A 92 2.28 -9.60 -7.22
N TYR A 93 3.09 -8.56 -6.95
CA TYR A 93 2.61 -7.31 -6.34
C TYR A 93 1.46 -6.66 -7.10
N LYS A 94 1.48 -6.71 -8.43
CA LYS A 94 0.40 -6.19 -9.27
C LYS A 94 -0.91 -6.95 -9.06
N LEU A 95 -0.86 -8.28 -9.08
CA LEU A 95 -2.05 -9.11 -8.86
C LEU A 95 -2.64 -8.88 -7.46
N LYS A 96 -1.80 -8.80 -6.43
CA LYS A 96 -2.22 -8.47 -5.07
C LYS A 96 -2.91 -7.11 -5.02
N ALA A 97 -2.33 -6.09 -5.67
CA ALA A 97 -2.93 -4.76 -5.76
C ALA A 97 -4.34 -4.84 -6.36
N GLU A 98 -4.50 -5.46 -7.53
CA GLU A 98 -5.81 -5.61 -8.18
C GLU A 98 -6.82 -6.34 -7.29
N ARG A 99 -6.42 -7.41 -6.60
CA ARG A 99 -7.30 -8.13 -5.64
C ARG A 99 -7.79 -7.21 -4.52
N PHE A 100 -6.92 -6.35 -3.97
CA PHE A 100 -7.34 -5.37 -2.97
C PHE A 100 -8.25 -4.29 -3.55
N HIS A 101 -7.99 -3.84 -4.78
CA HIS A 101 -8.82 -2.86 -5.48
C HIS A 101 -10.23 -3.40 -5.73
N ASP A 102 -10.34 -4.61 -6.27
CA ASP A 102 -11.61 -5.28 -6.56
C ASP A 102 -12.42 -5.52 -5.29
N CYS A 103 -11.79 -6.02 -4.22
CA CYS A 103 -12.44 -6.17 -2.94
C CYS A 103 -12.99 -4.84 -2.42
N SER A 104 -12.19 -3.76 -2.52
CA SER A 104 -12.61 -2.43 -2.08
C SER A 104 -13.79 -1.91 -2.90
N LYS A 105 -13.82 -2.15 -4.20
CA LYS A 105 -14.95 -1.78 -5.08
C LYS A 105 -16.22 -2.53 -4.71
N GLU A 106 -16.13 -3.81 -4.41
CA GLU A 106 -17.28 -4.60 -4.01
C GLU A 106 -17.84 -4.16 -2.65
N ILE A 107 -16.98 -3.94 -1.66
CA ILE A 107 -17.42 -3.37 -0.38
C ILE A 107 -18.02 -1.97 -0.57
N SER A 108 -17.49 -1.16 -1.50
CA SER A 108 -18.05 0.15 -1.82
C SER A 108 -19.48 0.07 -2.35
N LYS A 109 -19.78 -0.92 -3.21
CA LYS A 109 -21.13 -1.15 -3.71
C LYS A 109 -22.09 -1.50 -2.58
N LEU A 110 -21.70 -2.45 -1.73
CA LEU A 110 -22.52 -2.86 -0.57
C LEU A 110 -22.73 -1.70 0.41
N LEU A 111 -21.71 -0.86 0.64
CA LEU A 111 -21.83 0.31 1.51
C LEU A 111 -22.78 1.36 0.92
N ASN A 112 -22.73 1.57 -0.39
CA ASN A 112 -23.66 2.47 -1.08
C ASN A 112 -25.10 1.95 -1.02
N GLU A 113 -25.29 0.64 -1.19
CA GLU A 113 -26.59 -0.01 -1.05
C GLU A 113 -27.13 0.16 0.38
N LEU A 114 -26.30 -0.08 1.40
CA LEU A 114 -26.67 0.16 2.80
C LEU A 114 -27.08 1.62 3.03
N ASN A 115 -26.27 2.58 2.58
CA ASN A 115 -26.61 4.00 2.72
C ASN A 115 -27.90 4.38 1.99
N PHE A 116 -28.14 3.82 0.80
CA PHE A 116 -29.37 4.03 0.05
C PHE A 116 -30.59 3.48 0.81
N LEU A 117 -30.49 2.27 1.36
CA LEU A 117 -31.55 1.69 2.19
C LEU A 117 -31.86 2.56 3.40
N LEU A 118 -30.84 3.04 4.10
CA LEU A 118 -31.01 3.91 5.28
C LEU A 118 -31.57 5.29 4.94
N SER A 119 -31.49 5.73 3.68
CA SER A 119 -32.11 6.99 3.25
C SER A 119 -33.62 6.91 3.00
N LYS A 120 -34.18 5.69 2.92
CA LYS A 120 -35.61 5.48 2.65
C LYS A 120 -36.44 5.76 3.90
N LYS A 121 -37.42 6.67 3.78
CA LYS A 121 -38.26 7.12 4.91
C LYS A 121 -39.41 6.17 5.29
N ASN A 122 -39.84 5.29 4.38
CA ASN A 122 -41.06 4.47 4.54
C ASN A 122 -40.78 2.96 4.34
N ILE A 123 -39.71 2.45 4.95
CA ILE A 123 -39.41 1.01 4.94
C ILE A 123 -39.95 0.38 6.22
N SER A 124 -40.56 -0.81 6.13
CA SER A 124 -41.00 -1.53 7.33
C SER A 124 -39.79 -2.10 8.09
N SER A 125 -39.86 -2.12 9.42
CA SER A 125 -38.73 -2.57 10.28
C SER A 125 -38.30 -4.00 9.96
N TYR A 126 -39.25 -4.90 9.67
CA TYR A 126 -38.96 -6.27 9.25
C TYR A 126 -38.20 -6.34 7.92
N SER A 127 -38.63 -5.56 6.92
CA SER A 127 -37.93 -5.49 5.63
C SER A 127 -36.55 -4.88 5.78
N LEU A 128 -36.38 -3.87 6.64
CA LEU A 128 -35.09 -3.26 6.92
C LEU A 128 -34.09 -4.28 7.49
N GLU A 129 -34.51 -5.03 8.52
CA GLU A 129 -33.68 -6.05 9.16
C GLU A 129 -33.22 -7.13 8.15
N GLN A 130 -34.13 -7.64 7.32
CA GLN A 130 -33.79 -8.62 6.29
C GLN A 130 -32.79 -8.08 5.26
N ASN A 131 -32.95 -6.83 4.82
CA ASN A 131 -32.03 -6.23 3.87
C ASN A 131 -30.64 -5.98 4.48
N ILE A 132 -30.58 -5.52 5.74
CA ILE A 132 -29.32 -5.33 6.47
C ILE A 132 -28.60 -6.66 6.64
N LYS A 133 -29.33 -7.72 7.02
CA LYS A 133 -28.78 -9.07 7.14
C LYS A 133 -28.21 -9.56 5.80
N SER A 134 -28.96 -9.41 4.70
CA SER A 134 -28.49 -9.75 3.35
C SER A 134 -27.19 -9.02 2.98
N ILE A 135 -27.09 -7.71 3.26
CA ILE A 135 -25.86 -6.95 3.00
C ILE A 135 -24.70 -7.46 3.86
N SER A 136 -24.96 -7.79 5.13
CA SER A 136 -23.96 -8.36 6.03
C SER A 136 -23.43 -9.69 5.50
N ASP A 137 -24.33 -10.59 5.08
CA ASP A 137 -23.96 -11.90 4.53
C ASP A 137 -23.15 -11.74 3.24
N GLN A 138 -23.55 -10.82 2.36
CA GLN A 138 -22.80 -10.48 1.14
C GLN A 138 -21.42 -9.89 1.45
N TYR A 139 -21.32 -9.03 2.46
CA TYR A 139 -20.04 -8.49 2.92
C TYR A 139 -19.11 -9.62 3.39
N ASP A 140 -19.61 -10.56 4.19
CA ASP A 140 -18.80 -11.69 4.66
C ASP A 140 -18.35 -12.59 3.50
N ILE A 141 -19.20 -12.82 2.49
CA ILE A 141 -18.82 -13.54 1.26
C ILE A 141 -17.67 -12.82 0.54
N VAL A 142 -17.74 -11.49 0.41
CA VAL A 142 -16.66 -10.69 -0.20
C VAL A 142 -15.36 -10.85 0.60
N ILE A 143 -15.41 -10.75 1.92
CA ILE A 143 -14.21 -10.89 2.77
C ILE A 143 -13.60 -12.29 2.67
N GLN A 144 -14.42 -13.34 2.67
CA GLN A 144 -13.96 -14.72 2.53
C GLN A 144 -13.33 -14.98 1.15
N ARG A 145 -13.91 -14.42 0.08
CA ARG A 145 -13.38 -14.56 -1.28
C ARG A 145 -12.02 -13.87 -1.42
N PHE A 146 -11.82 -12.73 -0.78
CA PHE A 146 -10.55 -12.01 -0.78
C PHE A 146 -9.77 -12.22 0.52
N SER A 147 -9.32 -13.45 0.73
CA SER A 147 -8.63 -13.92 1.94
C SER A 147 -7.22 -13.35 2.16
N GLU A 148 -6.68 -12.61 1.19
CA GLU A 148 -5.38 -11.97 1.34
C GLU A 148 -5.39 -10.90 2.42
N ASN A 149 -4.47 -11.03 3.37
CA ASN A 149 -4.30 -10.08 4.45
C ASN A 149 -3.40 -8.92 4.02
N HIS A 150 -3.82 -7.72 4.40
CA HIS A 150 -3.04 -6.50 4.24
C HIS A 150 -2.09 -6.35 5.44
N SER A 151 -1.00 -5.59 5.27
CA SER A 151 -0.11 -5.24 6.39
C SER A 151 -0.78 -4.24 7.35
N ALA A 152 -0.37 -4.26 8.62
CA ALA A 152 -0.84 -3.32 9.65
C ALA A 152 -0.53 -1.85 9.31
N ILE A 153 0.49 -1.60 8.47
CA ILE A 153 0.82 -0.23 8.04
C ILE A 153 -0.30 0.40 7.19
N HIS A 154 -1.04 -0.39 6.41
CA HIS A 154 -2.15 0.12 5.60
C HIS A 154 -3.31 0.60 6.48
N TYR A 155 -3.55 -0.08 7.60
CA TYR A 155 -4.54 0.36 8.59
C TYR A 155 -4.15 1.70 9.22
N LYS A 156 -2.88 1.84 9.61
CA LYS A 156 -2.35 3.10 10.15
C LYS A 156 -2.40 4.25 9.15
N ALA A 157 -2.04 3.98 7.88
CA ALA A 157 -2.09 4.98 6.80
C ALA A 157 -3.53 5.44 6.53
N PHE A 158 -4.48 4.50 6.54
CA PHE A 158 -5.90 4.83 6.44
C PHE A 158 -6.34 5.72 7.62
N ASN A 159 -6.09 5.32 8.86
CA ASN A 159 -6.50 6.10 10.03
C ASN A 159 -5.86 7.50 10.05
N ALA A 160 -4.60 7.62 9.62
CA ALA A 160 -3.90 8.89 9.52
C ALA A 160 -4.53 9.86 8.51
N SER A 161 -5.22 9.34 7.48
CA SER A 161 -5.98 10.13 6.51
C SER A 161 -7.31 10.66 7.07
N TYR A 162 -7.78 10.11 8.19
CA TYR A 162 -9.05 10.43 8.83
C TYR A 162 -8.86 10.75 10.34
N PRO A 163 -8.05 11.75 10.70
CA PRO A 163 -7.62 11.98 12.08
C PRO A 163 -8.75 12.31 13.06
N TYR A 164 -9.88 12.86 12.56
CA TYR A 164 -11.04 13.16 13.38
C TYR A 164 -11.94 11.94 13.63
N ASP A 165 -11.90 10.95 12.75
CA ASP A 165 -12.60 9.67 12.93
C ASP A 165 -11.81 8.73 13.86
N PHE A 166 -10.51 8.99 14.05
CA PHE A 166 -9.61 8.27 14.98
C PHE A 166 -8.94 9.23 16.00
N PRO A 167 -9.75 9.93 16.82
CA PRO A 167 -9.28 11.10 17.55
C PRO A 167 -8.27 10.78 18.66
N ASN A 168 -8.43 9.62 19.30
CA ASN A 168 -7.52 9.08 20.32
C ASN A 168 -6.09 8.91 19.81
N GLU A 169 -5.91 8.63 18.52
CA GLU A 169 -4.61 8.41 17.94
C GLU A 169 -3.93 9.68 17.46
N PHE A 170 -4.70 10.64 16.92
CA PHE A 170 -4.16 11.75 16.13
C PHE A 170 -4.40 13.14 16.71
N LEU A 171 -5.29 13.32 17.68
CA LEU A 171 -5.61 14.63 18.21
C LEU A 171 -4.86 14.92 19.52
N ILE A 172 -4.59 16.20 19.76
CA ILE A 172 -3.96 16.70 20.99
C ILE A 172 -5.06 17.05 21.98
N GLY A 173 -4.95 16.56 23.22
CA GLY A 173 -5.91 16.87 24.28
C GLY A 173 -7.25 16.14 24.16
N TYR A 174 -7.37 15.13 23.28
CA TYR A 174 -8.56 14.30 23.20
C TYR A 174 -8.77 13.49 24.49
N SER A 175 -10.00 13.55 24.99
CA SER A 175 -10.55 12.71 26.05
C SER A 175 -11.90 12.14 25.59
N SER A 176 -12.33 11.01 26.15
CA SER A 176 -13.65 10.40 25.87
C SER A 176 -14.81 11.37 26.09
N ASP A 177 -14.65 12.34 26.99
CA ASP A 177 -15.69 13.31 27.34
C ASP A 177 -15.69 14.56 26.43
N THR A 178 -14.83 14.60 25.40
CA THR A 178 -14.70 15.77 24.52
C THR A 178 -15.89 15.88 23.58
N SER A 179 -16.73 16.89 23.79
CA SER A 179 -17.94 17.12 22.99
C SER A 179 -17.64 17.68 21.59
N ASP A 180 -16.57 18.48 21.43
CA ASP A 180 -16.19 19.07 20.14
C ASP A 180 -14.80 18.63 19.68
N VAL A 181 -14.76 17.43 19.10
CA VAL A 181 -13.54 16.80 18.55
C VAL A 181 -12.92 17.63 17.42
N LYS A 182 -13.73 18.39 16.66
CA LYS A 182 -13.25 19.17 15.50
C LYS A 182 -12.47 20.42 15.88
N SER A 183 -12.65 20.90 17.10
CA SER A 183 -11.86 22.01 17.65
C SER A 183 -10.41 21.62 18.01
N LEU A 184 -10.14 20.32 18.12
CA LEU A 184 -8.84 19.81 18.57
C LEU A 184 -7.79 19.89 17.47
N LYS A 185 -6.54 20.14 17.89
CA LYS A 185 -5.39 20.18 16.98
C LYS A 185 -4.90 18.78 16.62
N VAL A 186 -4.58 18.58 15.34
CA VAL A 186 -4.00 17.34 14.82
C VAL A 186 -2.49 17.27 15.08
N ARG A 187 -1.99 16.08 15.45
CA ARG A 187 -0.57 15.76 15.59
C ARG A 187 0.06 15.44 14.23
N TYR A 188 0.27 16.47 13.40
CA TYR A 188 0.81 16.30 12.04
C TYR A 188 2.14 15.51 11.98
N TRP A 189 3.01 15.66 12.99
CA TRP A 189 4.27 14.89 13.04
C TRP A 189 4.05 13.38 13.10
N LYS A 190 2.99 12.91 13.79
CA LYS A 190 2.68 11.48 13.87
C LYS A 190 2.17 10.95 12.53
N ILE A 191 1.33 11.72 11.84
CA ILE A 191 0.84 11.41 10.48
C ILE A 191 2.04 11.32 9.52
N PHE A 192 2.87 12.36 9.50
CA PHE A 192 4.08 12.39 8.68
C PHE A 192 4.99 11.17 8.93
N LYS A 193 5.18 10.77 10.20
CA LYS A 193 5.95 9.57 10.54
C LYS A 193 5.33 8.29 9.97
N ILE A 194 4.01 8.15 10.02
CA ILE A 194 3.29 6.99 9.45
C ILE A 194 3.44 6.99 7.93
N ASP A 195 3.27 8.14 7.28
CA ASP A 195 3.41 8.26 5.82
C ASP A 195 4.83 7.91 5.37
N VAL A 196 5.85 8.41 6.09
CA VAL A 196 7.25 8.06 5.85
C VAL A 196 7.50 6.57 6.07
N GLN A 197 6.94 5.97 7.13
CA GLN A 197 7.07 4.54 7.37
C GLN A 197 6.38 3.71 6.28
N ALA A 198 5.14 4.04 5.92
CA ALA A 198 4.40 3.41 4.83
C ALA A 198 5.17 3.54 3.51
N PHE A 199 5.82 4.68 3.30
CA PHE A 199 6.63 4.92 2.12
C PHE A 199 7.93 4.11 2.12
N LEU A 200 8.71 4.15 3.20
CA LEU A 200 10.07 3.61 3.25
C LEU A 200 10.17 2.13 3.60
N GLN A 201 9.32 1.62 4.51
CA GLN A 201 9.37 0.23 5.01
C GLN A 201 9.50 -0.83 3.89
N PRO A 202 8.95 -0.63 2.68
CA PRO A 202 9.13 -1.56 1.58
C PRO A 202 10.04 -1.08 0.45
N ARG A 203 10.47 0.19 0.44
CA ARG A 203 11.07 0.83 -0.72
C ARG A 203 12.57 1.11 -0.56
N TRP A 204 13.06 1.15 0.68
CA TRP A 204 14.44 1.53 0.97
C TRP A 204 15.49 0.64 0.29
N LEU A 205 15.24 -0.66 0.19
CA LEU A 205 16.12 -1.59 -0.52
C LEU A 205 16.25 -1.22 -2.00
N TYR A 206 15.15 -0.90 -2.68
CA TYR A 206 15.17 -0.47 -4.09
C TYR A 206 15.91 0.86 -4.24
N PHE A 207 15.73 1.81 -3.34
CA PHE A 207 16.48 3.07 -3.38
C PHE A 207 17.98 2.84 -3.18
N LEU A 208 18.38 1.97 -2.25
CA LEU A 208 19.77 1.58 -2.06
C LEU A 208 20.32 0.93 -3.33
N LEU A 209 19.58 -0.01 -3.90
CA LEU A 209 19.93 -0.71 -5.13
C LEU A 209 20.05 0.25 -6.34
N ILE A 210 19.22 1.29 -6.43
CA ILE A 210 19.25 2.26 -7.55
C ILE A 210 20.38 3.29 -7.35
N LEU A 211 20.59 3.79 -6.13
CA LEU A 211 21.48 4.93 -5.88
C LEU A 211 22.93 4.53 -5.59
N VAL A 212 23.16 3.36 -4.99
CA VAL A 212 24.53 2.94 -4.60
C VAL A 212 25.42 2.64 -5.81
N PRO A 213 24.99 1.89 -6.84
CA PRO A 213 25.83 1.61 -8.01
C PRO A 213 26.38 2.85 -8.72
N PRO A 214 25.58 3.90 -9.06
CA PRO A 214 26.12 5.08 -9.70
C PRO A 214 27.08 5.87 -8.80
N ILE A 215 26.85 5.91 -7.48
CA ILE A 215 27.78 6.55 -6.54
C ILE A 215 29.12 5.81 -6.52
N LEU A 216 29.10 4.47 -6.40
CA LEU A 216 30.31 3.66 -6.43
C LEU A 216 31.05 3.79 -7.77
N PHE A 217 30.32 3.84 -8.87
CA PHE A 217 30.89 4.01 -10.20
C PHE A 217 31.57 5.38 -10.37
N ILE A 218 30.93 6.47 -9.94
CA ILE A 218 31.51 7.82 -9.95
C ILE A 218 32.76 7.87 -9.07
N LEU A 219 32.71 7.27 -7.87
CA LEU A 219 33.87 7.20 -6.98
C LEU A 219 35.03 6.42 -7.60
N ALA A 220 34.76 5.31 -8.27
CA ALA A 220 35.78 4.51 -8.95
C ALA A 220 36.48 5.30 -10.07
N ILE A 221 35.74 6.09 -10.86
CA ILE A 221 36.32 6.97 -11.88
C ILE A 221 37.18 8.07 -11.25
N ILE A 222 36.74 8.68 -10.16
CA ILE A 222 37.48 9.77 -9.49
C ILE A 222 38.77 9.24 -8.84
N LEU A 223 38.74 8.05 -8.25
CA LEU A 223 39.86 7.46 -7.52
C LEU A 223 40.91 6.81 -8.42
N HIS A 224 40.52 6.41 -9.64
CA HIS A 224 41.42 5.84 -10.66
C HIS A 224 41.31 6.63 -11.98
N PRO A 225 41.89 7.85 -12.04
CA PRO A 225 41.92 8.65 -13.26
C PRO A 225 42.83 8.07 -14.35
#